data_AF-A0A7J5Z855-F1
#
_entry.id   AF-A0A7J5Z855-F1
#
_cell.length_a   1.000
_cell.length_b   1.000
_cell.length_c   1.000
_cell.angle_alpha   90.00
_cell.angle_beta   90.00
_cell.angle_gamma   90.00
#
_symmetry.space_group_name_H-M   'P 1'
#
loop_
_entity.id
_entity.type
_entity.pdbx_description
1 polymer ?
#
loop_
_entity_poly.entity_id
_entity_poly.type
_entity_poly.pdbx_seq_one_letter_code
_entity_poly.pdbx_strand_id
1 'polypeptide(L)'
;METLKSKYWVNEQRYGGLSVGGQLPILNVNPKDIQHFFHQLGRMLNITAGHYSRRALREIGPFLHYMESEFNVKVWYNNKGWHAMVAFMNVANNAILRAFLPPSSKPVEFGITAINHPLNLTKEQLSEVTVLNTSVDAVVAICVIFAMSFIPASFVLYLIQERVTKAKHLQFVSGVSPVVYWVANFFWDMVNYSLSTALVVGIFMAFDKKCYTSPSNLPALITLLLLYGWSVTPLMYPMSYIFDIPSTAYVSLSCINLFIGINSSAITFILELFENNLSLLMFNEWLKKGLLLFPHFCLGRGLIDMAMNQAVTDRFIFSIYLSSGEEFTQDPFRWDFVGKI
;
A
#
# COMPACT_ATOMS: atom_id res chain seq x y z
N MET A 1 -1.84 -2.17 -37.72
CA MET A 1 -1.03 -0.94 -37.88
C MET A 1 -1.87 0.29 -38.25
N GLU A 2 -3.13 0.13 -38.68
CA GLU A 2 -4.00 1.26 -39.07
C GLU A 2 -4.55 2.09 -37.91
N THR A 3 -4.66 1.52 -36.70
CA THR A 3 -5.28 2.18 -35.54
C THR A 3 -4.39 3.21 -34.83
N LEU A 4 -3.07 3.17 -35.05
CA LEU A 4 -2.10 4.07 -34.41
C LEU A 4 -2.07 5.49 -35.02
N LYS A 5 -2.72 5.70 -36.17
CA LYS A 5 -2.83 7.03 -36.81
C LYS A 5 -3.79 7.97 -36.05
N SER A 6 -4.64 7.43 -35.18
CA SER A 6 -5.51 8.22 -34.30
C SER A 6 -4.92 8.23 -32.89
N LYS A 7 -4.83 9.40 -32.25
CA LYS A 7 -4.22 9.64 -30.93
C LYS A 7 -5.08 9.09 -29.77
N TYR A 8 -5.69 7.92 -29.96
CA TYR A 8 -6.40 7.19 -28.92
C TYR A 8 -5.47 6.14 -28.33
N TRP A 9 -5.54 5.94 -27.02
CA TRP A 9 -4.87 4.83 -26.35
C TRP A 9 -5.50 3.51 -26.82
N VAL A 10 -4.93 2.90 -27.86
CA VAL A 10 -5.49 1.68 -28.45
C VAL A 10 -5.05 0.48 -27.62
N ASN A 11 -6.02 -0.18 -26.99
CA ASN A 11 -5.83 -1.51 -26.39
C ASN A 11 -5.62 -2.57 -27.48
N GLU A 12 -5.07 -3.73 -27.12
CA GLU A 12 -4.80 -4.80 -28.10
C GLU A 12 -6.10 -5.29 -28.74
N GLN A 13 -6.09 -5.46 -30.05
CA GLN A 13 -7.26 -5.95 -30.79
C GLN A 13 -7.49 -7.45 -30.59
N ARG A 14 -6.45 -8.22 -30.22
CA ARG A 14 -6.55 -9.67 -30.02
C ARG A 14 -5.63 -10.13 -28.89
N TYR A 15 -6.20 -10.86 -27.93
CA TYR A 15 -5.49 -11.39 -26.76
C TYR A 15 -5.11 -12.88 -26.90
N GLY A 16 -5.57 -13.56 -27.95
CA GLY A 16 -5.21 -14.95 -28.22
C GLY A 16 -6.04 -15.63 -29.31
N GLY A 17 -5.78 -16.91 -29.52
CA GLY A 17 -6.32 -17.75 -30.58
C GLY A 17 -5.91 -19.21 -30.44
N LEU A 18 -6.53 -20.06 -31.26
CA LEU A 18 -6.33 -21.51 -31.26
C LEU A 18 -5.90 -21.93 -32.67
N SER A 19 -4.94 -22.85 -32.76
CA SER A 19 -4.54 -23.51 -34.01
C SER A 19 -4.67 -25.01 -33.82
N VAL A 20 -5.38 -25.66 -34.75
CA VAL A 20 -5.68 -27.09 -34.73
C VAL A 20 -5.07 -27.71 -36.00
N GLY A 21 -4.52 -28.93 -35.91
CA GLY A 21 -4.19 -29.71 -37.11
C GLY A 21 -2.73 -30.15 -37.28
N GLY A 22 -1.91 -30.23 -36.22
CA GLY A 22 -0.60 -30.87 -36.32
C GLY A 22 -0.69 -32.37 -36.05
N GLN A 23 -0.72 -33.19 -37.10
CA GLN A 23 -0.48 -34.63 -36.96
C GLN A 23 1.02 -34.88 -36.89
N LEU A 24 1.51 -35.37 -35.75
CA LEU A 24 2.93 -35.71 -35.60
C LEU A 24 3.17 -37.15 -36.11
N PRO A 25 4.32 -37.42 -36.75
CA PRO A 25 4.68 -38.78 -37.13
C PRO A 25 4.83 -39.64 -35.86
N ILE A 26 4.01 -40.68 -35.75
CA ILE A 26 4.03 -41.62 -34.63
C ILE A 26 5.29 -42.50 -34.74
N LEU A 27 5.96 -42.73 -33.62
CA LEU A 27 7.05 -43.70 -33.57
C LEU A 27 6.44 -45.10 -33.69
N ASN A 28 6.74 -45.84 -34.76
CA ASN A 28 6.21 -47.20 -34.97
C ASN A 28 6.92 -48.24 -34.08
N VAL A 29 7.08 -47.94 -32.78
CA VAL A 29 7.81 -48.80 -31.84
C VAL A 29 6.82 -49.45 -30.88
N ASN A 30 6.49 -50.71 -31.16
CA ASN A 30 5.57 -51.47 -30.33
C ASN A 30 6.22 -51.78 -28.97
N PRO A 31 5.61 -51.38 -27.84
CA PRO A 31 6.20 -51.55 -26.52
C PRO A 31 6.43 -53.02 -26.13
N LYS A 32 5.65 -53.94 -26.73
CA LYS A 32 5.82 -55.38 -26.53
C LYS A 32 7.14 -55.90 -27.13
N ASP A 33 7.58 -55.31 -28.23
CA ASP A 33 8.81 -55.74 -28.91
C ASP A 33 10.05 -55.33 -28.11
N ILE A 34 10.00 -54.14 -27.49
CA ILE A 34 11.04 -53.67 -26.56
C ILE A 34 11.11 -54.57 -25.32
N GLN A 35 9.97 -54.88 -24.71
CA GLN A 35 9.91 -55.76 -23.55
C GLN A 35 10.45 -57.16 -23.88
N HIS A 36 10.12 -57.68 -25.06
CA HIS A 36 10.61 -58.97 -25.53
C HIS A 36 12.13 -58.96 -25.76
N PHE A 37 12.67 -57.91 -26.42
CA PHE A 37 14.10 -57.74 -26.64
C PHE A 37 14.89 -57.76 -25.32
N PHE A 38 14.47 -56.98 -24.33
CA PHE A 38 15.15 -56.94 -23.04
C PHE A 38 14.98 -58.23 -22.23
N HIS A 39 13.85 -58.93 -22.36
CA HIS A 39 13.68 -60.26 -21.79
C HIS A 39 14.63 -61.29 -22.42
N GLN A 40 14.82 -61.23 -23.74
CA GLN A 40 15.72 -62.12 -24.46
C GLN A 40 17.20 -61.82 -24.13
N LEU A 41 17.56 -60.54 -24.05
CA LEU A 41 18.89 -60.09 -23.63
C LEU A 41 19.21 -60.52 -22.20
N GLY A 42 18.25 -60.37 -21.28
CA GLY A 42 18.39 -60.81 -19.89
C GLY A 42 18.61 -62.32 -19.75
N ARG A 43 17.96 -63.13 -20.62
CA ARG A 43 18.20 -64.58 -20.70
C ARG A 43 19.59 -64.92 -21.24
N MET A 44 20.05 -64.24 -22.29
CA MET A 44 21.38 -64.48 -22.89
C MET A 44 22.54 -64.11 -21.95
N LEU A 45 22.35 -63.07 -21.13
CA LEU A 45 23.36 -62.59 -20.18
C LEU A 45 23.24 -63.22 -18.78
N ASN A 46 22.32 -64.18 -18.58
CA ASN A 46 22.04 -64.83 -17.30
C ASN A 46 21.79 -63.85 -16.13
N ILE A 47 21.06 -62.76 -16.39
CA ILE A 47 20.77 -61.72 -15.39
C ILE A 47 19.54 -62.14 -14.59
N THR A 48 19.68 -62.29 -13.28
CA THR A 48 18.55 -62.40 -12.34
C THR A 48 17.88 -61.03 -12.22
N ALA A 49 16.86 -60.78 -13.04
CA ALA A 49 16.14 -59.51 -13.02
C ALA A 49 15.50 -59.24 -11.64
N GLY A 50 16.04 -58.26 -10.91
CA GLY A 50 15.49 -57.77 -9.64
C GLY A 50 14.15 -57.04 -9.80
N HIS A 51 13.53 -56.68 -8.68
CA HIS A 51 12.22 -56.02 -8.67
C HIS A 51 12.20 -54.71 -9.47
N TYR A 52 13.25 -53.89 -9.34
CA TYR A 52 13.36 -52.60 -10.04
C TYR A 52 13.50 -52.74 -11.56
N SER A 53 14.27 -53.71 -12.05
CA SER A 53 14.44 -53.89 -13.50
C SER A 53 13.17 -54.40 -14.18
N ARG A 54 12.42 -55.29 -13.52
CA ARG A 54 11.10 -55.72 -14.00
C ARG A 54 10.09 -54.56 -14.01
N ARG A 55 10.14 -53.68 -13.01
CA ARG A 55 9.29 -52.49 -12.96
C ARG A 55 9.61 -51.51 -14.08
N ALA A 56 10.90 -51.21 -14.30
CA ALA A 56 11.34 -50.34 -15.39
C ALA A 56 10.92 -50.88 -16.77
N LEU A 57 11.06 -52.20 -16.99
CA LEU A 57 10.60 -52.86 -18.22
C LEU A 57 9.09 -52.79 -18.43
N ARG A 58 8.33 -52.85 -17.35
CA ARG A 58 6.88 -52.71 -17.41
C ARG A 58 6.46 -51.25 -17.69
N GLU A 59 7.18 -50.28 -17.13
CA GLU A 59 6.89 -48.85 -17.25
C GLU A 59 7.33 -48.25 -18.60
N ILE A 60 8.29 -48.87 -19.31
CA ILE A 60 8.77 -48.36 -20.61
C ILE A 60 7.68 -48.30 -21.67
N GLY A 61 6.71 -49.22 -21.62
CA GLY A 61 5.63 -49.29 -22.60
C GLY A 61 4.64 -48.13 -22.46
N PRO A 62 4.03 -47.93 -21.28
CA PRO A 62 3.24 -46.74 -20.98
C PRO A 62 4.01 -45.44 -21.20
N PHE A 63 5.30 -45.40 -20.83
CA PHE A 63 6.16 -44.23 -21.02
C PHE A 63 6.25 -43.82 -22.50
N LEU A 64 6.52 -44.77 -23.40
CA LEU A 64 6.58 -44.49 -24.84
C LEU A 64 5.22 -44.07 -25.40
N HIS A 65 4.14 -44.71 -24.95
CA HIS A 65 2.79 -44.36 -25.38
C HIS A 65 2.40 -42.92 -24.99
N TYR A 66 2.77 -42.45 -23.80
CA TYR A 66 2.50 -41.07 -23.39
C TYR A 66 3.42 -40.02 -24.02
N MET A 67 4.53 -40.42 -24.66
CA MET A 67 5.35 -39.51 -25.47
C MET A 67 4.78 -39.28 -26.87
N GLU A 68 3.90 -40.18 -27.34
CA GLU A 68 3.26 -40.06 -28.64
C GLU A 68 1.99 -39.21 -28.54
N SER A 69 1.98 -38.07 -29.25
CA SER A 69 0.82 -37.18 -29.37
C SER A 69 0.39 -37.11 -30.83
N GLU A 70 -0.59 -37.92 -31.23
CA GLU A 70 -1.09 -37.94 -32.61
C GLU A 70 -1.75 -36.62 -33.01
N PHE A 71 -2.54 -36.03 -32.10
CA PHE A 71 -3.24 -34.77 -32.33
C PHE A 71 -2.77 -33.71 -31.34
N ASN A 72 -2.37 -32.54 -31.84
CA ASN A 72 -2.05 -31.39 -31.01
C ASN A 72 -2.95 -30.19 -31.28
N VAL A 73 -3.24 -29.44 -30.21
CA VAL A 73 -3.89 -28.14 -30.27
C VAL A 73 -2.91 -27.12 -29.70
N LYS A 74 -2.63 -26.06 -30.46
CA LYS A 74 -1.73 -24.98 -30.05
C LYS A 74 -2.54 -23.76 -29.64
N VAL A 75 -2.34 -23.32 -28.41
CA VAL A 75 -2.94 -22.10 -27.87
C VAL A 75 -1.97 -20.94 -28.09
N TRP A 76 -2.38 -19.97 -28.88
CA TRP A 76 -1.68 -18.71 -29.07
C TRP A 76 -2.27 -17.69 -28.11
N TYR A 77 -1.48 -17.13 -27.22
CA TYR A 77 -1.94 -16.08 -26.30
C TYR A 77 -1.03 -14.86 -26.39
N ASN A 78 -1.59 -13.70 -26.11
CA ASN A 78 -0.87 -12.45 -26.02
C ASN A 78 -0.57 -12.16 -24.56
N ASN A 79 0.71 -12.06 -24.21
CA ASN A 79 1.15 -11.85 -22.82
C ASN A 79 0.84 -10.44 -22.28
N LYS A 80 0.30 -9.53 -23.10
CA LYS A 80 -0.20 -8.23 -22.63
C LYS A 80 -1.47 -8.36 -21.78
N GLY A 81 -2.26 -9.43 -21.97
CA GLY A 81 -3.37 -9.75 -21.08
C GLY A 81 -2.90 -10.65 -19.93
N TRP A 82 -3.01 -10.18 -18.69
CA TRP A 82 -2.45 -10.86 -17.52
C TRP A 82 -3.03 -12.27 -17.32
N HIS A 83 -4.30 -12.44 -17.67
CA HIS A 83 -5.02 -13.72 -17.56
C HIS A 83 -5.20 -14.43 -18.91
N ALA A 84 -4.61 -13.91 -19.99
CA ALA A 84 -4.86 -14.42 -21.34
C ALA A 84 -4.43 -15.88 -21.49
N MET A 85 -3.24 -16.26 -20.98
CA MET A 85 -2.73 -17.63 -21.07
C MET A 85 -3.72 -18.65 -20.48
N VAL A 86 -4.16 -18.41 -19.24
CA VAL A 86 -5.03 -19.34 -18.50
C VAL A 86 -6.44 -19.35 -19.11
N ALA A 87 -6.94 -18.19 -19.56
CA ALA A 87 -8.25 -18.09 -20.20
C ALA A 87 -8.30 -18.88 -21.51
N PHE A 88 -7.35 -18.68 -22.43
CA PHE A 88 -7.33 -19.40 -23.70
C PHE A 88 -7.04 -20.89 -23.54
N MET A 89 -6.28 -21.28 -22.51
CA MET A 89 -6.11 -22.69 -22.15
C MET A 89 -7.43 -23.33 -21.69
N ASN A 90 -8.21 -22.64 -20.84
CA ASN A 90 -9.52 -23.13 -20.41
C ASN A 90 -10.51 -23.24 -21.60
N VAL A 91 -10.44 -22.31 -22.57
CA VAL A 91 -11.23 -22.41 -23.80
C VAL A 91 -10.82 -23.63 -24.64
N ALA A 92 -9.51 -23.90 -24.77
CA ALA A 92 -9.02 -25.07 -25.49
C ALA A 92 -9.50 -26.38 -24.84
N ASN A 93 -9.39 -26.49 -23.51
CA ASN A 93 -9.83 -27.67 -22.77
C ASN A 93 -11.34 -27.87 -22.85
N ASN A 94 -12.12 -26.78 -22.84
CA ASN A 94 -13.56 -26.85 -23.08
C ASN A 94 -13.91 -27.32 -24.49
N ALA A 95 -13.15 -26.90 -25.50
CA ALA A 95 -13.34 -27.37 -26.87
C ALA A 95 -13.04 -28.87 -27.00
N ILE A 96 -11.96 -29.34 -26.36
CA ILE A 96 -11.61 -30.77 -26.28
C ILE A 96 -12.73 -31.55 -25.59
N LEU A 97 -13.17 -31.11 -24.40
CA LEU A 97 -14.27 -31.75 -23.67
C LEU A 97 -15.51 -31.92 -24.57
N ARG A 98 -15.91 -30.85 -25.24
CA ARG A 98 -17.10 -30.86 -26.11
C ARG A 98 -16.92 -31.70 -27.38
N ALA A 99 -15.70 -31.90 -27.87
CA ALA A 99 -15.42 -32.74 -29.02
C ALA A 99 -15.50 -34.24 -28.71
N PHE A 100 -15.20 -34.64 -27.47
CA PHE A 100 -15.22 -36.05 -27.02
C PHE A 100 -16.55 -36.49 -26.38
N LEU A 101 -17.60 -35.65 -26.45
CA LEU A 101 -18.91 -35.97 -25.91
C LEU A 101 -19.66 -37.01 -26.78
N PRO A 102 -20.47 -37.90 -26.18
CA PRO A 102 -21.33 -38.80 -26.93
C PRO A 102 -22.33 -38.05 -27.81
N PRO A 103 -22.73 -38.59 -28.98
CA PRO A 103 -23.67 -37.94 -29.90
C PRO A 103 -25.04 -37.60 -29.30
N SER A 104 -25.44 -38.29 -28.22
CA SER A 104 -26.71 -38.10 -27.53
C SER A 104 -26.70 -36.94 -26.52
N SER A 105 -25.53 -36.41 -26.17
CA SER A 105 -25.37 -35.37 -25.17
C SER A 105 -25.28 -33.98 -25.82
N LYS A 106 -25.85 -32.96 -25.16
CA LYS A 106 -25.86 -31.59 -25.68
C LYS A 106 -24.57 -30.86 -25.23
N PRO A 107 -23.70 -30.39 -26.15
CA PRO A 107 -22.42 -29.78 -25.78
C PRO A 107 -22.53 -28.49 -24.94
N VAL A 108 -23.68 -27.81 -24.99
CA VAL A 108 -23.94 -26.57 -24.26
C VAL A 108 -24.06 -26.78 -22.76
N GLU A 109 -24.49 -27.97 -22.32
CA GLU A 109 -24.70 -28.30 -20.91
C GLU A 109 -23.38 -28.63 -20.18
N PHE A 110 -22.29 -28.85 -20.93
CA PHE A 110 -20.99 -29.21 -20.39
C PHE A 110 -19.98 -28.08 -20.56
N GLY A 111 -19.29 -27.77 -19.46
CA GLY A 111 -18.24 -26.75 -19.42
C GLY A 111 -17.42 -26.83 -18.13
N ILE A 112 -16.15 -26.47 -18.25
CA ILE A 112 -15.17 -26.36 -17.19
C ILE A 112 -14.87 -24.88 -16.99
N THR A 113 -15.02 -24.40 -15.76
CA THR A 113 -14.65 -23.04 -15.36
C THR A 113 -13.45 -23.10 -14.42
N ALA A 114 -12.34 -22.50 -14.81
CA ALA A 114 -11.17 -22.35 -13.97
C ALA A 114 -11.20 -20.97 -13.28
N ILE A 115 -11.20 -20.96 -11.95
CA ILE A 115 -11.18 -19.74 -11.13
C ILE A 115 -9.81 -19.64 -10.48
N ASN A 116 -9.07 -18.57 -10.77
CA ASN A 116 -7.82 -18.27 -10.07
C ASN A 116 -8.15 -17.47 -8.81
N HIS A 117 -8.29 -18.17 -7.68
CA HIS A 117 -8.43 -17.53 -6.37
C HIS A 117 -7.06 -17.57 -5.68
N PRO A 118 -6.41 -16.41 -5.43
CA PRO A 118 -5.12 -16.39 -4.77
C PRO A 118 -5.22 -16.96 -3.35
N LEU A 119 -4.12 -17.52 -2.85
CA LEU A 119 -4.01 -17.92 -1.46
C LEU A 119 -3.91 -16.69 -0.55
N ASN A 120 -4.28 -16.85 0.71
CA ASN A 120 -4.05 -15.82 1.71
C ASN A 120 -2.55 -15.51 1.82
N LEU A 121 -2.22 -14.23 1.94
CA LEU A 121 -0.84 -13.73 1.99
C LEU A 121 -0.11 -14.26 3.24
N THR A 122 1.17 -14.59 3.08
CA THR A 122 2.04 -14.91 4.22
C THR A 122 2.42 -13.64 4.99
N LYS A 123 2.94 -13.80 6.22
CA LYS A 123 3.30 -12.67 7.10
C LYS A 123 4.32 -11.70 6.47
N GLU A 124 5.18 -12.20 5.59
CA GLU A 124 6.23 -11.43 4.89
C GLU A 124 5.67 -10.66 3.70
N GLN A 125 4.77 -11.29 2.92
CA GLN A 125 4.10 -10.62 1.80
C GLN A 125 3.12 -9.55 2.29
N LEU A 126 2.49 -9.77 3.45
CA LEU A 126 1.65 -8.76 4.09
C LEU A 126 2.49 -7.54 4.51
N SER A 127 3.70 -7.74 5.06
CA SER A 127 4.56 -6.60 5.43
C SER A 127 4.97 -5.76 4.22
N GLU A 128 5.23 -6.36 3.06
CA GLU A 128 5.57 -5.61 1.85
C GLU A 128 4.38 -4.77 1.34
N VAL A 129 3.18 -5.36 1.30
CA VAL A 129 1.94 -4.64 0.93
C VAL A 129 1.62 -3.54 1.96
N THR A 130 1.85 -3.81 3.25
CA THR A 130 1.73 -2.83 4.32
C THR A 130 2.68 -1.66 4.11
N VAL A 131 3.96 -1.88 3.78
CA VAL A 131 4.92 -0.81 3.49
C VAL A 131 4.46 0.06 2.32
N LEU A 132 3.92 -0.55 1.26
CA LEU A 132 3.36 0.20 0.13
C LEU A 132 2.14 1.04 0.55
N ASN A 133 1.23 0.51 1.36
CA ASN A 133 0.09 1.27 1.86
C ASN A 133 0.52 2.40 2.83
N THR A 134 1.51 2.15 3.70
CA THR A 134 2.11 3.18 4.57
C THR A 134 2.72 4.31 3.75
N SER A 135 3.29 4.02 2.57
CA SER A 135 3.82 5.07 1.68
C SER A 135 2.71 5.99 1.14
N VAL A 136 1.54 5.43 0.81
CA VAL A 136 0.37 6.22 0.37
C VAL A 136 -0.16 7.07 1.53
N ASP A 137 -0.21 6.51 2.74
CA ASP A 137 -0.67 7.24 3.93
C ASP A 137 0.34 8.32 4.38
N ALA A 138 1.64 8.10 4.17
CA ALA A 138 2.66 9.13 4.38
C ALA A 138 2.48 10.33 3.44
N VAL A 139 2.09 10.10 2.17
CA VAL A 139 1.75 11.20 1.24
C VAL A 139 0.52 11.99 1.74
N VAL A 140 -0.50 11.30 2.26
CA VAL A 140 -1.67 11.96 2.88
C VAL A 140 -1.23 12.80 4.09
N ALA A 141 -0.37 12.28 4.95
CA ALA A 141 0.17 13.02 6.09
C ALA A 141 0.91 14.30 5.65
N ILE A 142 1.72 14.24 4.59
CA ILE A 142 2.40 15.42 4.02
C ILE A 142 1.39 16.46 3.54
N CYS A 143 0.30 16.05 2.88
CA CYS A 143 -0.77 16.97 2.47
C CYS A 143 -1.46 17.65 3.68
N VAL A 144 -1.63 16.93 4.80
CA VAL A 144 -2.16 17.52 6.04
C VAL A 144 -1.17 18.53 6.63
N ILE A 145 0.12 18.20 6.71
CA ILE A 145 1.16 19.14 7.17
C ILE A 145 1.11 20.42 6.33
N PHE A 146 1.00 20.28 5.01
CA PHE A 146 0.85 21.42 4.10
C PHE A 146 -0.36 22.27 4.46
N ALA A 147 -1.56 21.69 4.56
CA ALA A 147 -2.77 22.43 4.91
C ALA A 147 -2.67 23.11 6.28
N MET A 148 -2.16 22.39 7.29
CA MET A 148 -2.02 22.87 8.66
C MET A 148 -0.94 23.94 8.81
N SER A 149 0.00 24.07 7.86
CA SER A 149 1.03 25.13 7.88
C SER A 149 0.51 26.54 7.62
N PHE A 150 -0.60 26.67 6.90
CA PHE A 150 -1.18 27.97 6.56
C PHE A 150 -2.04 28.55 7.68
N ILE A 151 -2.70 27.70 8.48
CA ILE A 151 -3.65 28.15 9.51
C ILE A 151 -2.95 29.03 10.56
N PRO A 152 -1.85 28.60 11.23
CA PRO A 152 -1.17 29.45 12.22
C PRO A 152 -0.52 30.69 11.60
N ALA A 153 -0.06 30.61 10.34
CA ALA A 153 0.51 31.76 9.64
C ALA A 153 -0.54 32.85 9.40
N SER A 154 -1.82 32.47 9.21
CA SER A 154 -2.92 33.42 9.05
C SER A 154 -3.18 34.26 10.31
N PHE A 155 -3.01 33.69 11.50
CA PHE A 155 -3.16 34.43 12.76
C PHE A 155 -2.08 35.50 12.95
N VAL A 156 -0.84 35.17 12.54
CA VAL A 156 0.27 36.13 12.57
C VAL A 156 0.04 37.32 11.63
N LEU A 157 -0.62 37.10 10.48
CA LEU A 157 -0.97 38.20 9.57
C LEU A 157 -1.82 39.26 10.28
N TYR A 158 -2.85 38.84 11.02
CA TYR A 158 -3.72 39.75 11.77
C TYR A 158 -2.95 40.52 12.86
N LEU A 159 -2.08 39.84 13.62
CA LEU A 159 -1.23 40.47 14.63
C LEU A 159 -0.30 41.56 14.05
N ILE A 160 0.29 41.30 12.88
CA ILE A 160 1.15 42.30 12.20
C ILE A 160 0.29 43.45 11.69
N GLN A 161 -0.89 43.17 11.12
CA GLN A 161 -1.80 44.20 10.64
C GLN A 161 -2.25 45.14 11.76
N GLU A 162 -2.59 44.62 12.95
CA GLU A 162 -2.92 45.44 14.13
C GLU A 162 -1.75 46.31 14.62
N ARG A 163 -0.52 45.81 14.50
CA ARG A 163 0.69 46.57 14.84
C ARG A 163 0.95 47.69 13.83
N VAL A 164 0.85 47.40 12.53
CA VAL A 164 1.13 48.36 11.44
C VAL A 164 0.07 49.46 11.38
N THR A 165 -1.21 49.09 11.55
CA THR A 165 -2.34 50.05 11.63
C THR A 165 -2.38 50.84 12.93
N LYS A 166 -1.49 50.56 13.89
CA LYS A 166 -1.45 51.15 15.24
C LYS A 166 -2.71 50.87 16.09
N ALA A 167 -3.60 49.97 15.66
CA ALA A 167 -4.77 49.56 16.43
C ALA A 167 -4.36 48.97 17.80
N LYS A 168 -3.31 48.16 17.83
CA LYS A 168 -2.73 47.63 19.08
C LYS A 168 -2.28 48.72 20.05
N HIS A 169 -1.69 49.81 19.52
CA HIS A 169 -1.27 50.94 20.34
C HIS A 169 -2.49 51.70 20.89
N LEU A 170 -3.53 51.90 20.08
CA LEU A 170 -4.77 52.55 20.51
C LEU A 170 -5.51 51.77 21.60
N GLN A 171 -5.50 50.44 21.54
CA GLN A 171 -6.06 49.58 22.58
C GLN A 171 -5.31 49.72 23.91
N PHE A 172 -3.98 49.82 23.88
CA PHE A 172 -3.19 50.07 25.08
C PHE A 172 -3.37 51.48 25.66
N VAL A 173 -3.50 52.50 24.80
CA VAL A 173 -3.81 53.88 25.25
C VAL A 173 -5.21 53.96 25.87
N SER A 174 -6.15 53.12 25.42
CA SER A 174 -7.49 52.98 26.01
C SER A 174 -7.52 52.24 27.36
N GLY A 175 -6.37 51.84 27.91
CA GLY A 175 -6.26 51.23 29.25
C GLY A 175 -6.37 49.71 29.30
N VAL A 176 -6.30 49.01 28.16
CA VAL A 176 -6.26 47.54 28.15
C VAL A 176 -4.89 47.05 28.61
N SER A 177 -4.86 46.12 29.57
CA SER A 177 -3.59 45.51 30.01
C SER A 177 -3.00 44.61 28.92
N PRO A 178 -1.66 44.57 28.75
CA PRO A 178 -1.02 43.70 27.76
C PRO A 178 -1.33 42.21 27.90
N VAL A 179 -1.51 41.73 29.15
CA VAL A 179 -1.82 40.33 29.43
C VAL A 179 -3.21 39.95 28.90
N VAL A 180 -4.21 40.80 29.14
CA VAL A 180 -5.58 40.56 28.66
C VAL A 180 -5.63 40.55 27.13
N TYR A 181 -4.88 41.43 26.46
CA TYR A 181 -4.79 41.43 24.99
C TYR A 181 -4.24 40.10 24.44
N TRP A 182 -3.13 39.59 24.99
CA TRP A 182 -2.53 38.34 24.50
C TRP A 182 -3.37 37.11 24.79
N VAL A 183 -3.98 37.03 25.98
CA VAL A 183 -4.86 35.91 26.34
C VAL A 183 -6.14 35.92 25.49
N ALA A 184 -6.72 37.10 25.26
CA ALA A 184 -7.91 37.22 24.40
C ALA A 184 -7.61 36.82 22.95
N ASN A 185 -6.47 37.27 22.39
CA ASN A 185 -6.06 36.87 21.05
C ASN A 185 -5.76 35.37 20.95
N PHE A 186 -5.05 34.82 21.94
CA PHE A 186 -4.79 33.38 21.98
C PHE A 186 -6.07 32.55 22.04
N PHE A 187 -7.04 32.97 22.86
CA PHE A 187 -8.34 32.29 22.94
C PHE A 187 -9.12 32.39 21.62
N TRP A 188 -9.13 33.57 21.00
CA TRP A 188 -9.75 33.78 19.70
C TRP A 188 -9.13 32.91 18.60
N ASP A 189 -7.79 32.85 18.56
CA ASP A 189 -7.06 32.01 17.63
C ASP A 189 -7.34 30.52 17.88
N MET A 190 -7.42 30.08 19.14
CA MET A 190 -7.79 28.70 19.50
C MET A 190 -9.20 28.32 19.03
N VAL A 191 -10.18 29.22 19.15
CA VAL A 191 -11.54 28.97 18.67
C VAL A 191 -11.54 28.82 17.14
N ASN A 192 -10.91 29.72 16.41
CA ASN A 192 -10.81 29.63 14.94
C ASN A 192 -10.02 28.40 14.48
N TYR A 193 -8.98 28.04 15.22
CA TYR A 193 -8.20 26.84 14.98
C TYR A 193 -9.04 25.58 15.16
N SER A 194 -9.83 25.49 16.25
CA SER A 194 -10.69 24.34 16.54
C SER A 194 -11.73 24.09 15.44
N LEU A 195 -12.27 25.16 14.84
CA LEU A 195 -13.17 25.07 13.69
C LEU A 195 -12.47 24.46 12.47
N SER A 196 -11.24 24.92 12.18
CA SER A 196 -10.44 24.40 11.06
C SER A 196 -10.07 22.92 11.27
N THR A 197 -9.68 22.55 12.50
CA THR A 197 -9.41 21.15 12.86
C THR A 197 -10.65 20.28 12.74
N ALA A 198 -11.82 20.76 13.16
CA ALA A 198 -13.07 20.02 13.00
C ALA A 198 -13.40 19.76 11.52
N LEU A 199 -13.12 20.71 10.61
CA LEU A 199 -13.27 20.50 9.17
C LEU A 199 -12.32 19.43 8.64
N VAL A 200 -11.05 19.43 9.05
CA VAL A 200 -10.07 18.41 8.65
C VAL A 200 -10.51 17.01 9.13
N VAL A 201 -10.97 16.90 10.38
CA VAL A 201 -11.51 15.64 10.91
C VAL A 201 -12.77 15.21 10.17
N GLY A 202 -13.67 16.15 9.86
CA GLY A 202 -14.88 15.88 9.07
C GLY A 202 -14.57 15.36 7.66
N ILE A 203 -13.52 15.88 7.03
CA ILE A 203 -13.03 15.37 5.73
C ILE A 203 -12.55 13.92 5.89
N PHE A 204 -11.76 13.61 6.91
CA PHE A 204 -11.31 12.22 7.15
C PHE A 204 -12.48 11.26 7.38
N MET A 205 -13.48 11.69 8.14
CA MET A 205 -14.71 10.91 8.35
C MET A 205 -15.51 10.71 7.06
N ALA A 206 -15.59 11.73 6.19
CA ALA A 206 -16.31 11.65 4.92
C ALA A 206 -15.63 10.70 3.92
N PHE A 207 -14.30 10.62 3.92
CA PHE A 207 -13.53 9.73 3.05
C PHE A 207 -13.37 8.30 3.59
N ASP A 208 -13.85 8.02 4.82
CA ASP A 208 -13.85 6.71 5.50
C ASP A 208 -12.49 5.96 5.41
N LYS A 209 -11.39 6.70 5.56
CA LYS A 209 -10.05 6.12 5.63
C LYS A 209 -9.89 5.45 7.00
N LYS A 210 -9.95 4.12 7.04
CA LYS A 210 -9.84 3.30 8.27
C LYS A 210 -8.62 3.65 9.14
N CYS A 211 -7.50 4.03 8.52
CA CYS A 211 -6.28 4.46 9.24
C CYS A 211 -6.52 5.59 10.24
N TYR A 212 -7.41 6.53 9.90
CA TYR A 212 -7.67 7.73 10.70
C TYR A 212 -9.06 7.75 11.36
N THR A 213 -10.02 7.00 10.80
CA THR A 213 -11.44 7.02 11.20
C THR A 213 -11.80 5.86 12.14
N SER A 214 -10.89 4.91 12.36
CA SER A 214 -11.10 3.82 13.33
C SER A 214 -11.44 4.39 14.72
N PRO A 215 -12.39 3.80 15.48
CA PRO A 215 -12.81 4.29 16.79
C PRO A 215 -11.66 4.37 17.81
N SER A 216 -10.60 3.59 17.61
CA SER A 216 -9.38 3.66 18.40
C SER A 216 -8.50 4.87 18.02
N ASN A 217 -8.31 5.13 16.72
CA ASN A 217 -7.36 6.14 16.23
C ASN A 217 -7.97 7.55 16.13
N LEU A 218 -9.29 7.67 16.00
CA LEU A 218 -9.97 8.95 15.84
C LEU A 218 -9.76 9.89 17.05
N PRO A 219 -9.89 9.43 18.31
CA PRO A 219 -9.54 10.25 19.47
C PRO A 219 -8.07 10.69 19.49
N ALA A 220 -7.16 9.83 19.04
CA ALA A 220 -5.74 10.14 18.97
C ALA A 220 -5.46 11.22 17.92
N LEU A 221 -6.10 11.15 16.74
CA LEU A 221 -6.01 12.17 15.70
C LEU A 221 -6.52 13.54 16.18
N ILE A 222 -7.69 13.57 16.82
CA ILE A 222 -8.26 14.82 17.36
C ILE A 222 -7.30 15.43 18.39
N THR A 223 -6.79 14.61 19.32
CA THR A 223 -5.88 15.06 20.36
C THR A 223 -4.57 15.61 19.77
N LEU A 224 -4.00 14.91 18.78
CA LEU A 224 -2.79 15.33 18.07
C LEU A 224 -2.99 16.69 17.39
N LEU A 225 -4.09 16.87 16.68
CA LEU A 225 -4.40 18.12 15.98
C LEU A 225 -4.62 19.28 16.97
N LEU A 226 -5.35 19.06 18.07
CA LEU A 226 -5.57 20.10 19.08
C LEU A 226 -4.28 20.50 19.80
N LEU A 227 -3.46 19.54 20.19
CA LEU A 227 -2.15 19.80 20.82
C LEU A 227 -1.20 20.52 19.85
N TYR A 228 -1.23 20.17 18.57
CA TYR A 228 -0.46 20.86 17.55
C TYR A 228 -0.85 22.35 17.46
N GLY A 229 -2.14 22.67 17.46
CA GLY A 229 -2.62 24.06 17.53
C GLY A 229 -2.13 24.81 18.74
N TRP A 230 -2.24 24.18 19.92
CA TRP A 230 -1.80 24.76 21.19
C TRP A 230 -0.29 25.05 21.22
N SER A 231 0.53 24.21 20.59
CA SER A 231 1.99 24.38 20.57
C SER A 231 2.48 25.34 19.48
N VAL A 232 1.84 25.36 18.31
CA VAL A 232 2.30 26.19 17.18
C VAL A 232 1.93 27.67 17.34
N THR A 233 0.79 27.97 17.96
CA THR A 233 0.32 29.36 18.09
C THR A 233 1.21 30.23 18.97
N PRO A 234 1.67 29.81 20.17
CA PRO A 234 2.61 30.62 20.96
C PRO A 234 3.98 30.74 20.30
N LEU A 235 4.43 29.71 19.58
CA LEU A 235 5.71 29.70 18.88
C LEU A 235 5.76 30.75 17.75
N MET A 236 4.62 31.02 17.12
CA MET A 236 4.51 31.92 15.97
C MET A 236 4.36 33.40 16.36
N TYR A 237 3.89 33.70 17.57
CA TYR A 237 3.69 35.08 18.05
C TYR A 237 4.98 35.92 18.10
N PRO A 238 6.13 35.44 18.64
CA PRO A 238 7.38 36.20 18.60
C PRO A 238 7.83 36.57 17.20
N MET A 239 7.51 35.71 16.23
CA MET A 239 7.89 35.90 14.83
C MET A 239 7.14 37.08 14.18
N SER A 240 6.01 37.51 14.75
CA SER A 240 5.27 38.69 14.29
C SER A 240 6.04 40.00 14.48
N TYR A 241 7.04 40.04 15.37
CA TYR A 241 7.85 41.24 15.61
C TYR A 241 8.96 41.45 14.59
N ILE A 242 9.34 40.39 13.87
CA ILE A 242 10.46 40.42 12.91
C ILE A 242 10.02 41.00 11.56
N PHE A 243 8.72 40.92 11.23
CA PHE A 243 8.20 41.33 9.93
C PHE A 243 7.35 42.59 10.00
N ASP A 244 7.63 43.54 9.10
CA ASP A 244 6.87 44.79 8.93
C ASP A 244 5.75 44.72 7.89
N ILE A 245 5.80 43.76 6.98
CA ILE A 245 4.81 43.59 5.91
C ILE A 245 3.99 42.31 6.18
N PRO A 246 2.66 42.41 6.46
CA PRO A 246 1.82 41.27 6.82
C PRO A 246 1.76 40.17 5.75
N SER A 247 1.64 40.55 4.47
CA SER A 247 1.53 39.59 3.37
C SER A 247 2.83 38.80 3.16
N THR A 248 3.98 39.46 3.26
CA THR A 248 5.29 38.81 3.18
C THR A 248 5.50 37.84 4.34
N ALA A 249 5.08 38.21 5.56
CA ALA A 249 5.16 37.36 6.73
C ALA A 249 4.31 36.08 6.58
N TYR A 250 3.09 36.21 6.06
CA TYR A 250 2.22 35.05 5.84
C TYR A 250 2.87 34.02 4.90
N VAL A 251 3.40 34.48 3.76
CA VAL A 251 4.03 33.59 2.78
C VAL A 251 5.34 33.01 3.34
N SER A 252 6.20 33.83 3.93
CA SER A 252 7.51 33.38 4.44
C SER A 252 7.36 32.37 5.58
N LEU A 253 6.45 32.62 6.53
CA LEU A 253 6.22 31.73 7.67
C LEU A 253 5.54 30.43 7.25
N SER A 254 4.60 30.48 6.30
CA SER A 254 4.03 29.27 5.71
C SER A 254 5.12 28.43 5.04
N CYS A 255 6.01 29.05 4.27
CA CYS A 255 7.12 28.36 3.62
C CYS A 255 8.13 27.75 4.61
N ILE A 256 8.50 28.47 5.68
CA ILE A 256 9.40 27.96 6.71
C ILE A 256 8.78 26.76 7.43
N ASN A 257 7.52 26.89 7.85
CA ASN A 257 6.76 25.82 8.48
C ASN A 257 6.66 24.58 7.59
N LEU A 258 6.35 24.78 6.31
CA LEU A 258 6.29 23.72 5.33
C LEU A 258 7.65 23.04 5.14
N PHE A 259 8.71 23.83 5.00
CA PHE A 259 10.05 23.30 4.80
C PHE A 259 10.48 22.47 6.00
N ILE A 260 10.25 22.95 7.22
CA ILE A 260 10.54 22.19 8.44
C ILE A 260 9.72 20.90 8.45
N GLY A 261 8.40 20.96 8.25
CA GLY A 261 7.52 19.77 8.30
C GLY A 261 7.87 18.70 7.27
N ILE A 262 8.09 19.08 6.00
CA ILE A 262 8.40 18.13 4.92
C ILE A 262 9.80 17.54 5.09
N ASN A 263 10.83 18.38 5.28
CA ASN A 263 12.22 17.88 5.35
C ASN A 263 12.42 17.00 6.59
N SER A 264 11.90 17.41 7.74
CA SER A 264 12.00 16.60 8.97
C SER A 264 11.30 15.25 8.82
N SER A 265 10.07 15.22 8.29
CA SER A 265 9.32 13.99 8.06
C SER A 265 10.04 13.09 7.04
N ALA A 266 10.51 13.64 5.91
CA ALA A 266 11.22 12.89 4.88
C ALA A 266 12.55 12.30 5.38
N ILE A 267 13.34 13.06 6.14
CA ILE A 267 14.61 12.58 6.71
C ILE A 267 14.32 11.42 7.68
N THR A 268 13.34 11.55 8.57
CA THR A 268 13.03 10.47 9.51
C THR A 268 12.47 9.21 8.83
N PHE A 269 11.64 9.36 7.80
CA PHE A 269 11.11 8.25 7.02
C PHE A 269 12.22 7.49 6.28
N ILE A 270 13.14 8.23 5.63
CA ILE A 270 14.28 7.62 4.93
C ILE A 270 15.21 6.91 5.93
N LEU A 271 15.50 7.52 7.07
CA LEU A 271 16.34 6.91 8.10
C LEU A 271 15.73 5.62 8.67
N GLU A 272 14.40 5.54 8.78
CA GLU A 272 13.70 4.31 9.21
C GLU A 272 13.72 3.21 8.15
N LEU A 273 13.80 3.55 6.87
CA LEU A 273 13.94 2.55 5.81
C LEU A 273 15.29 1.82 5.85
N PHE A 274 16.32 2.41 6.46
CA PHE A 274 17.65 1.82 6.61
C PHE A 274 17.82 1.12 7.98
N GLU A 275 17.00 0.10 8.26
CA GLU A 275 17.00 -0.65 9.54
C GLU A 275 18.35 -1.37 9.85
N ASN A 276 19.22 -1.54 8.86
CA ASN A 276 20.43 -2.38 8.98
C ASN A 276 21.61 -1.74 9.75
N ASN A 277 21.56 -0.46 10.10
CA ASN A 277 22.67 0.21 10.79
C ASN A 277 22.27 0.78 12.15
N LEU A 278 22.78 0.17 13.23
CA LEU A 278 22.51 0.57 14.61
C LEU A 278 22.91 2.03 14.92
N SER A 279 23.98 2.52 14.27
CA SER A 279 24.45 3.90 14.41
C SER A 279 23.49 4.93 13.81
N LEU A 280 22.84 4.61 12.68
CA LEU A 280 21.83 5.47 12.04
C LEU A 280 20.55 5.54 12.87
N LEU A 281 20.16 4.43 13.52
CA LEU A 281 19.03 4.39 14.44
C LEU A 281 19.27 5.28 15.67
N MET A 282 20.46 5.19 16.29
CA MET A 282 20.80 6.07 17.42
C MET A 282 20.83 7.55 17.03
N PHE A 283 21.32 7.87 15.81
CA PHE A 283 21.28 9.23 15.29
C PHE A 283 19.84 9.70 15.05
N ASN A 284 18.99 8.86 14.47
CA ASN A 284 17.58 9.16 14.26
C ASN A 284 16.85 9.46 15.58
N GLU A 285 17.09 8.68 16.63
CA GLU A 285 16.50 8.94 17.96
C GLU A 285 16.93 10.28 18.56
N TRP A 286 18.19 10.65 18.40
CA TRP A 286 18.67 11.98 18.80
C TRP A 286 18.07 13.11 17.95
N LEU A 287 17.99 12.90 16.64
CA LEU A 287 17.39 13.83 15.70
C LEU A 287 15.92 14.06 16.01
N LYS A 288 15.16 12.98 16.26
CA LYS A 288 13.75 13.03 16.68
C LYS A 288 13.60 13.90 17.91
N LYS A 289 14.37 13.65 18.97
CA LYS A 289 14.35 14.46 20.21
C LYS A 289 14.61 15.95 19.95
N GLY A 290 15.53 16.28 19.06
CA GLY A 290 15.80 17.67 18.68
C GLY A 290 14.66 18.29 17.87
N LEU A 291 14.07 17.52 16.96
CA LEU A 291 12.96 17.95 16.10
C LEU A 291 11.62 18.07 16.83
N LEU A 292 11.48 17.50 18.04
CA LEU A 292 10.29 17.67 18.89
C LEU A 292 9.99 19.13 19.21
N LEU A 293 11.00 19.99 19.23
CA LEU A 293 10.82 21.43 19.42
C LEU A 293 9.93 22.06 18.33
N PHE A 294 9.87 21.46 17.15
CA PHE A 294 9.06 21.94 16.04
C PHE A 294 7.71 21.21 16.00
N PRO A 295 6.59 21.89 16.30
CA PRO A 295 5.26 21.26 16.32
C PRO A 295 4.87 20.67 14.95
N HIS A 296 5.38 21.26 13.87
CA HIS A 296 5.19 20.77 12.50
C HIS A 296 5.77 19.37 12.25
N PHE A 297 6.92 19.07 12.83
CA PHE A 297 7.50 17.73 12.77
C PHE A 297 6.65 16.74 13.58
N CYS A 298 6.23 17.12 14.79
CA CYS A 298 5.43 16.26 15.67
C CYS A 298 4.11 15.84 15.03
N LEU A 299 3.44 16.77 14.33
CA LEU A 299 2.21 16.46 13.59
C LEU A 299 2.47 15.46 12.47
N GLY A 300 3.50 15.69 11.65
CA GLY A 300 3.85 14.77 10.57
C GLY A 300 4.19 13.38 11.06
N ARG A 301 5.00 13.30 12.12
CA ARG A 301 5.39 12.04 12.72
C ARG A 301 4.21 11.30 13.35
N GLY A 302 3.37 12.00 14.12
CA GLY A 302 2.19 11.42 14.74
C GLY A 302 1.20 10.82 13.73
N LEU A 303 1.02 11.45 12.57
CA LEU A 303 0.18 10.90 11.50
C LEU A 303 0.77 9.64 10.86
N ILE A 304 2.10 9.57 10.71
CA ILE A 304 2.80 8.39 10.20
C ILE A 304 2.73 7.25 11.22
N ASP A 305 2.93 7.54 12.50
CA ASP A 305 2.84 6.56 13.58
C ASP A 305 1.42 5.98 13.70
N MET A 306 0.37 6.81 13.56
CA MET A 306 -1.01 6.33 13.51
C MET A 306 -1.29 5.42 12.31
N ALA A 307 -0.78 5.76 11.12
CA ALA A 307 -0.92 4.91 9.94
C ALA A 307 -0.21 3.56 10.14
N MET A 308 0.99 3.58 10.73
CA MET A 308 1.72 2.37 11.08
C MET A 308 0.97 1.54 12.15
N ASN A 309 0.29 2.18 13.11
CA ASN A 309 -0.52 1.47 14.09
C ASN A 309 -1.65 0.68 13.45
N GLN A 310 -2.36 1.31 12.53
CA GLN A 310 -3.49 0.67 11.87
C GLN A 310 -2.99 -0.50 11.03
N ALA A 311 -1.87 -0.33 10.34
CA ALA A 311 -1.20 -1.40 9.61
C ALA A 311 -0.85 -2.60 10.51
N VAL A 312 -0.32 -2.35 11.71
CA VAL A 312 -0.03 -3.41 12.70
C VAL A 312 -1.32 -4.02 13.26
N THR A 313 -2.35 -3.21 13.52
CA THR A 313 -3.64 -3.65 14.03
C THR A 313 -4.37 -4.53 13.01
N ASP A 314 -4.41 -4.12 11.74
CA ASP A 314 -4.99 -4.92 10.65
C ASP A 314 -4.22 -6.24 10.46
N ARG A 315 -2.88 -6.21 10.57
CA ARG A 315 -2.04 -7.42 10.58
C ARG A 315 -2.35 -8.36 11.75
N PHE A 316 -2.57 -7.78 12.93
CA PHE A 316 -2.80 -8.54 14.15
C PHE A 316 -4.22 -9.12 14.19
N ILE A 317 -5.24 -8.34 13.80
CA ILE A 317 -6.62 -8.80 13.60
C ILE A 317 -6.64 -9.94 12.59
N PHE A 318 -5.93 -9.82 11.46
CA PHE A 318 -5.85 -10.90 10.48
C PHE A 318 -5.17 -12.16 11.03
N SER A 319 -4.09 -12.02 11.81
CA SER A 319 -3.40 -13.14 12.45
C SER A 319 -4.25 -13.84 13.51
N ILE A 320 -5.12 -13.10 14.21
CA ILE A 320 -6.00 -13.61 15.26
C ILE A 320 -7.27 -14.24 14.69
N TYR A 321 -7.85 -13.70 13.60
CA TYR A 321 -8.93 -14.37 12.86
C TYR A 321 -8.55 -15.78 12.38
N LEU A 322 -7.26 -16.00 12.12
CA LEU A 322 -6.70 -17.31 11.78
C LEU A 322 -6.41 -18.21 12.99
N SER A 323 -6.33 -17.68 14.21
CA SER A 323 -5.82 -18.41 15.39
C SER A 323 -6.79 -18.54 16.57
N SER A 324 -7.63 -17.55 16.84
CA SER A 324 -8.49 -17.51 18.04
C SER A 324 -9.45 -16.32 17.94
N GLY A 325 -10.76 -16.55 17.80
CA GLY A 325 -11.76 -15.50 17.57
C GLY A 325 -12.07 -14.58 18.76
N GLU A 326 -11.08 -13.86 19.31
CA GLU A 326 -11.28 -12.79 20.30
C GLU A 326 -10.60 -11.48 19.88
N GLU A 327 -11.34 -10.37 20.00
CA GLU A 327 -10.87 -9.02 19.66
C GLU A 327 -10.03 -8.43 20.81
N PHE A 328 -8.75 -8.13 20.55
CA PHE A 328 -7.91 -7.37 21.46
C PHE A 328 -7.52 -6.03 20.83
N THR A 329 -8.04 -4.93 21.35
CA THR A 329 -7.67 -3.57 20.98
C THR A 329 -6.45 -3.14 21.79
N GLN A 330 -5.30 -2.87 21.16
CA GLN A 330 -4.20 -2.19 21.83
C GLN A 330 -4.51 -0.69 21.98
N ASP A 331 -4.30 -0.14 23.18
CA ASP A 331 -4.58 1.25 23.50
C ASP A 331 -3.70 2.22 22.68
N PRO A 332 -4.30 3.08 21.83
CA PRO A 332 -3.58 4.07 21.01
C PRO A 332 -2.95 5.20 21.83
N PHE A 333 -3.27 5.29 23.12
CA PHE A 333 -2.81 6.33 24.06
C PHE A 333 -1.59 5.92 24.89
N ARG A 334 -0.97 4.78 24.57
CA ARG A 334 0.20 4.29 25.32
C ARG A 334 1.42 5.20 25.07
N TRP A 335 2.13 5.52 26.16
CA TRP A 335 3.23 6.48 26.26
C TRP A 335 4.42 6.29 25.30
N ASP A 336 4.56 5.10 24.70
CA ASP A 336 5.63 4.77 23.75
C ASP A 336 5.17 4.87 22.28
N PHE A 337 3.89 5.16 22.01
CA PHE A 337 3.27 4.98 20.68
C PHE A 337 2.98 6.30 19.93
N VAL A 338 2.38 7.29 20.59
CA VAL A 338 2.24 8.64 20.02
C VAL A 338 3.51 9.39 20.41
N GLY A 339 4.34 9.72 19.43
CA GLY A 339 5.64 10.35 19.63
C GLY A 339 5.61 11.42 20.74
N LYS A 340 6.63 11.35 21.61
CA LYS A 340 6.81 12.28 22.76
C LYS A 340 6.52 13.71 22.31
N ILE A 341 5.41 14.31 22.76
CA ILE A 341 5.19 15.75 22.59
C ILE A 341 6.00 16.48 23.66
#